data_AF-A0A2E8JZZ1-F1
#
_entry.id   AF-A0A2E8JZZ1-F1
#
_cell.length_a   1.000
_cell.length_b   1.000
_cell.length_c   1.000
_cell.angle_alpha   90.00
_cell.angle_beta   90.00
_cell.angle_gamma   90.00
#
_symmetry.space_group_name_H-M   'P 1'
#
loop_
_entity.id
_entity.type
_entity.pdbx_description
1 polymer ?
#
loop_
_entity_poly.entity_id
_entity_poly.type
_entity_poly.pdbx_seq_one_letter_code
_entity_poly.pdbx_strand_id
1 'polypeptide(L)'
;MLPKQPPRDGQPGFLYLPPIRVHGISVAGEQTTITIPEFDLTFDIGHCTRACLATPLIALSHTHMDHVGGMPYWFSQRHFQKLEGGRIVCHPENVNPLRKMLSGWVDVERQRTPFEIEAIEPDSEIEFRKGVFLRAIETHHTCPSLGFAVIEKRKKLRDEFKDLPQSELRRLRGEGADLTFETEIPLVAYTGDTDRGDFLERDEFRKAQVVLSECTFLDPDHKERARIGRHLHLDQIKELLDIWEADDVVLVHMSRRTLISDARSKIEGLGDHADRVHLLMDHRTNRRRYEAQQAEAIADRDSVVNEEHPETPIESQSSEQVDGSG
;
A
#
# COMPACT_ATOMS: atom_id res chain seq x y z
N MET A 1 45.94 -4.03 -1.89
CA MET A 1 44.72 -3.96 -1.06
C MET A 1 43.54 -4.16 -2.00
N LEU A 2 42.68 -5.15 -1.76
CA LEU A 2 41.48 -5.35 -2.59
C LEU A 2 40.49 -4.21 -2.31
N PRO A 3 39.99 -3.49 -3.33
CA PRO A 3 38.98 -2.46 -3.11
C PRO A 3 37.70 -3.09 -2.57
N LYS A 4 36.97 -2.34 -1.72
CA LYS A 4 35.63 -2.76 -1.26
C LYS A 4 34.71 -2.86 -2.48
N GLN A 5 33.79 -3.83 -2.45
CA GLN A 5 32.71 -3.86 -3.44
C GLN A 5 31.92 -2.55 -3.38
N PRO A 6 31.44 -2.04 -4.52
CA PRO A 6 30.53 -0.90 -4.52
C PRO A 6 29.27 -1.23 -3.71
N PRO A 7 28.60 -0.22 -3.13
CA PRO A 7 27.26 -0.42 -2.59
C PRO A 7 26.36 -1.05 -3.64
N ARG A 8 25.55 -2.04 -3.24
CA ARG A 8 24.53 -2.61 -4.12
C ARG A 8 23.34 -1.65 -4.16
N ASP A 9 22.72 -1.53 -5.33
CA ASP A 9 21.42 -0.88 -5.43
C ASP A 9 20.41 -1.60 -4.52
N GLY A 10 19.53 -0.81 -3.88
CA GLY A 10 18.49 -1.36 -3.02
C GLY A 10 17.54 -2.24 -3.83
N GLN A 11 17.24 -3.43 -3.33
CA GLN A 11 16.15 -4.24 -3.87
C GLN A 11 14.81 -3.68 -3.38
N PRO A 12 13.70 -3.84 -4.12
CA PRO A 12 12.38 -3.54 -3.59
C PRO A 12 12.07 -4.35 -2.32
N GLY A 13 11.48 -3.69 -1.33
CA GLY A 13 10.83 -4.31 -0.18
C GLY A 13 9.50 -4.94 -0.57
N PHE A 14 9.10 -5.98 0.17
CA PHE A 14 7.84 -6.70 -0.05
C PHE A 14 7.22 -7.07 1.29
N LEU A 15 5.92 -6.82 1.45
CA LEU A 15 5.10 -7.25 2.57
C LEU A 15 3.80 -7.85 2.02
N TYR A 16 3.36 -8.95 2.62
CA TYR A 16 2.02 -9.49 2.43
C TYR A 16 1.23 -9.26 3.72
N LEU A 17 0.21 -8.42 3.63
CA LEU A 17 -0.67 -7.96 4.69
C LEU A 17 -2.10 -8.35 4.27
N PRO A 18 -2.51 -9.62 4.45
CA PRO A 18 -3.64 -10.20 3.73
C PRO A 18 -4.91 -9.33 3.80
N PRO A 19 -5.56 -9.03 2.65
CA PRO A 19 -5.26 -9.51 1.30
C PRO A 19 -4.27 -8.62 0.50
N ILE A 20 -3.73 -7.56 1.08
CA ILE A 20 -2.93 -6.51 0.42
C ILE A 20 -1.48 -6.93 0.27
N ARG A 21 -0.90 -6.68 -0.91
CA ARG A 21 0.55 -6.74 -1.13
C ARG A 21 1.11 -5.33 -1.23
N VAL A 22 2.16 -5.07 -0.44
CA VAL A 22 2.92 -3.82 -0.52
C VAL A 22 4.29 -4.15 -1.10
N HIS A 23 4.60 -3.58 -2.27
CA HIS A 23 5.87 -3.83 -2.96
C HIS A 23 6.47 -2.52 -3.45
N GLY A 24 7.71 -2.21 -3.08
CA GLY A 24 8.27 -0.93 -3.46
C GLY A 24 9.64 -0.64 -2.88
N ILE A 25 10.16 0.54 -3.21
CA ILE A 25 11.38 1.08 -2.61
C ILE A 25 11.05 2.46 -2.07
N SER A 26 11.47 2.75 -0.84
CA SER A 26 11.27 4.07 -0.25
C SER A 26 12.39 4.39 0.72
N VAL A 27 13.21 5.37 0.35
CA VAL A 27 14.38 5.84 1.10
C VAL A 27 14.43 7.35 0.98
N ALA A 28 14.48 8.04 2.12
CA ALA A 28 14.35 9.50 2.17
C ALA A 28 15.39 10.23 1.32
N GLY A 29 14.95 11.15 0.46
CA GLY A 29 15.82 11.96 -0.39
C GLY A 29 16.49 11.19 -1.53
N GLU A 30 16.12 9.92 -1.74
CA GLU A 30 16.68 9.08 -2.80
C GLU A 30 15.61 8.64 -3.80
N GLN A 31 14.60 7.91 -3.32
CA GLN A 31 13.50 7.44 -4.17
C GLN A 31 12.36 6.83 -3.32
N THR A 32 11.12 7.09 -3.73
CA THR A 32 9.91 6.46 -3.24
C THR A 32 9.02 6.03 -4.42
N THR A 33 8.71 4.74 -4.46
CA THR A 33 7.77 4.11 -5.39
C THR A 33 7.15 2.90 -4.69
N ILE A 34 5.86 2.94 -4.39
CA ILE A 34 5.18 1.87 -3.65
C ILE A 34 3.95 1.39 -4.44
N THR A 35 3.97 0.14 -4.88
CA THR A 35 2.92 -0.48 -5.67
C THR A 35 2.02 -1.36 -4.80
N ILE A 36 0.70 -1.19 -4.98
CA ILE A 36 -0.35 -2.05 -4.43
C ILE A 36 -1.02 -2.79 -5.61
N PRO A 37 -0.59 -4.02 -5.92
CA PRO A 37 -1.05 -4.75 -7.11
C PRO A 37 -2.56 -5.04 -7.12
N GLU A 38 -3.18 -5.23 -5.95
CA GLU A 38 -4.62 -5.53 -5.83
C GLU A 38 -5.51 -4.43 -6.46
N PHE A 39 -4.98 -3.21 -6.51
CA PHE A 39 -5.66 -2.01 -7.01
C PHE A 39 -5.07 -1.48 -8.31
N ASP A 40 -4.08 -2.17 -8.91
CA ASP A 40 -3.36 -1.66 -10.08
C ASP A 40 -2.85 -0.20 -9.88
N LEU A 41 -2.42 0.10 -8.65
CA LEU A 41 -2.08 1.44 -8.18
C LEU A 41 -0.64 1.49 -7.69
N THR A 42 0.07 2.56 -8.05
CA THR A 42 1.36 2.90 -7.45
C THR A 42 1.28 4.28 -6.81
N PHE A 43 1.80 4.42 -5.59
CA PHE A 43 2.07 5.69 -4.94
C PHE A 43 3.49 6.14 -5.26
N ASP A 44 3.60 7.37 -5.79
CA ASP A 44 4.83 8.00 -6.26
C ASP A 44 5.62 7.20 -7.32
N ILE A 45 6.62 7.85 -7.90
CA ILE A 45 7.44 7.28 -8.97
C ILE A 45 8.86 7.85 -8.95
N GLY A 46 9.50 7.86 -7.78
CA GLY A 46 10.91 8.22 -7.64
C GLY A 46 11.83 7.36 -8.48
N HIS A 47 11.52 6.06 -8.54
CA HIS A 47 12.22 5.07 -9.34
C HIS A 47 11.24 4.14 -10.04
N CYS A 48 11.42 3.93 -11.34
CA CYS A 48 10.56 3.05 -12.11
C CYS A 48 10.92 1.57 -11.91
N THR A 49 10.28 0.93 -10.92
CA THR A 49 10.43 -0.52 -10.68
C THR A 49 9.69 -1.36 -11.73
N ARG A 50 10.03 -2.65 -11.82
CA ARG A 50 9.27 -3.59 -12.65
C ARG A 50 7.79 -3.70 -12.25
N ALA A 51 7.46 -3.51 -10.97
CA ALA A 51 6.08 -3.62 -10.49
C ALA A 51 5.24 -2.40 -10.85
N CYS A 52 5.77 -1.18 -10.69
CA CYS A 52 5.01 0.01 -11.05
C CYS A 52 4.83 0.15 -12.58
N LEU A 53 5.70 -0.48 -13.39
CA LEU A 53 5.49 -0.56 -14.84
C LEU A 53 4.20 -1.31 -15.21
N ALA A 54 3.76 -2.26 -14.39
CA ALA A 54 2.54 -3.04 -14.64
C ALA A 54 1.27 -2.24 -14.30
N THR A 55 1.33 -1.29 -13.36
CA THR A 55 0.17 -0.51 -12.93
C THR A 55 -0.11 0.66 -13.88
N PRO A 56 -1.37 0.89 -14.32
CA PRO A 56 -1.76 2.00 -15.17
C PRO A 56 -2.04 3.32 -14.41
N LEU A 57 -2.07 3.31 -13.08
CA LEU A 57 -2.36 4.49 -12.26
C LEU A 57 -1.21 4.78 -11.29
N ILE A 58 -0.67 6.00 -11.34
CA ILE A 58 0.21 6.53 -10.30
C ILE A 58 -0.52 7.65 -9.57
N ALA A 59 -0.60 7.54 -8.25
CA ALA A 59 -1.00 8.63 -7.36
C ALA A 59 0.26 9.32 -6.83
N LEU A 60 0.55 10.50 -7.34
CA LEU A 60 1.75 11.26 -7.01
C LEU A 60 1.44 12.21 -5.85
N SER A 61 2.09 11.99 -4.71
CA SER A 61 1.93 12.79 -3.49
C SER A 61 2.43 14.21 -3.70
N HIS A 62 3.65 14.37 -4.22
CA HIS A 62 4.27 15.66 -4.47
C HIS A 62 5.42 15.55 -5.48
N THR A 63 6.13 16.64 -5.74
CA THR A 63 7.05 16.76 -6.89
C THR A 63 8.53 16.88 -6.55
N HIS A 64 8.95 16.49 -5.33
CA HIS A 64 10.38 16.31 -5.07
C HIS A 64 10.97 15.20 -5.94
N MET A 65 12.26 15.31 -6.24
CA MET A 65 12.92 14.48 -7.26
C MET A 65 12.89 12.99 -6.92
N ASP A 66 12.96 12.65 -5.64
CA ASP A 66 12.84 11.30 -5.12
C ASP A 66 11.41 10.74 -5.15
N HIS A 67 10.39 11.54 -5.49
CA HIS A 67 9.02 11.07 -5.68
C HIS A 67 8.60 11.07 -7.15
N VAL A 68 9.33 11.76 -8.02
CA VAL A 68 8.94 11.96 -9.43
C VAL A 68 10.00 11.56 -10.46
N GLY A 69 11.24 11.30 -10.05
CA GLY A 69 12.40 11.14 -10.94
C GLY A 69 12.26 10.03 -11.98
N GLY A 70 11.52 8.97 -11.68
CA GLY A 70 11.24 7.84 -12.57
C GLY A 70 10.12 8.10 -13.59
N MET A 71 9.39 9.22 -13.47
CA MET A 71 8.20 9.52 -14.29
C MET A 71 8.47 9.50 -15.81
N PRO A 72 9.50 10.19 -16.35
CA PRO A 72 9.72 10.20 -17.80
C PRO A 72 10.00 8.79 -18.34
N TYR A 73 10.80 8.02 -17.60
CA TYR A 73 11.14 6.64 -17.97
C TYR A 73 9.91 5.73 -17.89
N TRP A 74 9.05 5.88 -16.88
CA TRP A 74 7.81 5.10 -16.77
C TRP A 74 6.90 5.30 -17.99
N PHE A 75 6.63 6.55 -18.41
CA PHE A 75 5.85 6.81 -19.63
C PHE A 75 6.52 6.21 -20.88
N SER A 76 7.83 6.42 -21.05
CA SER A 76 8.60 5.91 -22.19
C SER A 76 8.53 4.38 -22.28
N GLN A 77 8.73 3.68 -21.15
CA GLN A 77 8.69 2.22 -21.10
C GLN A 77 7.30 1.65 -21.32
N ARG A 78 6.24 2.25 -20.77
CA ARG A 78 4.87 1.81 -21.03
C ARG A 78 4.50 1.97 -22.50
N HIS A 79 4.87 3.10 -23.09
CA HIS A 79 4.66 3.34 -24.51
C HIS A 79 5.43 2.33 -25.38
N PHE A 80 6.72 2.12 -25.09
CA PHE A 80 7.57 1.16 -25.80
C PHE A 80 7.02 -0.28 -25.74
N GLN A 81 6.55 -0.69 -24.56
CA GLN A 81 5.94 -2.01 -24.34
C GLN A 81 4.48 -2.10 -24.82
N LYS A 82 3.92 -1.01 -25.36
CA LYS A 82 2.52 -0.93 -25.83
C LYS A 82 1.51 -1.33 -24.75
N LEU A 83 1.79 -0.93 -23.51
CA LEU A 83 0.87 -1.14 -22.40
C LEU A 83 -0.28 -0.14 -22.52
N GLU A 84 -1.52 -0.62 -22.37
CA GLU A 84 -2.72 0.22 -22.45
C GLU A 84 -2.86 1.13 -21.22
N GLY A 85 -3.40 2.32 -21.43
CA GLY A 85 -3.56 3.33 -20.38
C GLY A 85 -2.22 3.78 -19.78
N GLY A 86 -2.30 4.38 -18.59
CA GLY A 86 -1.14 4.97 -17.93
C GLY A 86 -1.36 6.45 -17.71
N ARG A 87 -1.79 6.80 -16.50
CA ARG A 87 -1.97 8.18 -16.07
C ARG A 87 -1.37 8.42 -14.70
N ILE A 88 -1.01 9.67 -14.46
CA ILE A 88 -0.58 10.14 -13.15
C ILE A 88 -1.62 11.15 -12.65
N VAL A 89 -2.14 10.92 -11.45
CA VAL A 89 -2.95 11.91 -10.74
C VAL A 89 -2.09 12.63 -9.72
N CYS A 90 -2.24 13.94 -9.62
CA CYS A 90 -1.45 14.78 -8.71
C CYS A 90 -2.20 16.05 -8.34
N HIS A 91 -1.65 16.79 -7.37
CA HIS A 91 -2.17 18.11 -6.99
C HIS A 91 -2.31 19.04 -8.23
N PRO A 92 -3.40 19.83 -8.35
CA PRO A 92 -3.65 20.66 -9.53
C PRO A 92 -2.49 21.61 -9.89
N GLU A 93 -1.84 22.19 -8.88
CA GLU A 93 -0.68 23.08 -9.06
C GLU A 93 0.53 22.38 -9.71
N ASN A 94 0.65 21.05 -9.55
CA ASN A 94 1.77 20.26 -10.06
C ASN A 94 1.59 19.85 -11.53
N VAL A 95 0.37 19.88 -12.08
CA VAL A 95 0.08 19.40 -13.45
C VAL A 95 0.90 20.13 -14.51
N ASN A 96 0.89 21.48 -14.49
CA ASN A 96 1.58 22.27 -15.51
C ASN A 96 3.12 22.17 -15.42
N PRO A 97 3.75 22.29 -14.23
CA PRO A 97 5.18 22.01 -14.07
C PRO A 97 5.60 20.64 -14.59
N LEU A 98 4.84 19.58 -14.30
CA LEU A 98 5.15 18.22 -14.74
C LEU A 98 5.02 18.05 -16.26
N ARG A 99 3.97 18.59 -16.88
CA ARG A 99 3.81 18.59 -18.34
C ARG A 99 4.95 19.33 -19.04
N LYS A 100 5.40 20.45 -18.46
CA LYS A 100 6.55 21.22 -18.98
C LYS A 100 7.85 20.42 -18.86
N MET A 101 8.07 19.73 -17.74
CA MET A 101 9.22 18.83 -17.55
C MET A 101 9.24 17.73 -18.63
N LEU A 102 8.11 17.04 -18.85
CA LEU A 102 8.01 15.96 -19.86
C LEU A 102 8.19 16.47 -21.29
N SER A 103 7.71 17.68 -21.57
CA SER A 103 7.90 18.30 -22.88
C SER A 103 9.38 18.56 -23.19
N GLY A 104 10.21 18.82 -22.17
CA GLY A 104 11.65 18.95 -22.31
C GLY A 104 12.36 17.66 -22.74
N TRP A 105 11.76 16.49 -22.48
CA TRP A 105 12.32 15.20 -22.91
C TRP A 105 12.15 14.92 -24.39
N VAL A 106 11.21 15.58 -25.08
CA VAL A 106 10.93 15.31 -26.51
C VAL A 106 12.17 15.51 -27.37
N ASP A 107 12.90 16.61 -27.17
CA ASP A 107 14.10 16.92 -27.96
C ASP A 107 15.31 16.08 -27.51
N VAL A 108 15.38 15.72 -26.22
CA VAL A 108 16.46 14.90 -25.63
C VAL A 108 16.35 13.45 -26.11
N GLU A 109 15.17 12.85 -25.98
CA GLU A 109 14.86 11.47 -26.38
C GLU A 109 14.71 11.36 -27.91
N ARG A 110 14.46 12.48 -28.60
CA ARG A 110 14.06 12.52 -30.02
C ARG A 110 12.81 11.68 -30.31
N GLN A 111 11.95 11.57 -29.32
CA GLN A 111 10.73 10.78 -29.35
C GLN A 111 9.61 11.58 -28.68
N ARG A 112 8.42 11.55 -29.28
CA ARG A 112 7.22 12.15 -28.70
C ARG A 112 6.47 11.10 -27.88
N THR A 113 7.05 10.75 -26.74
CA THR A 113 6.41 9.82 -25.79
C THR A 113 5.10 10.43 -25.28
N PRO A 114 3.95 9.77 -25.46
CA PRO A 114 2.67 10.25 -24.94
C PRO A 114 2.66 10.17 -23.41
N PHE A 115 2.00 11.13 -22.78
CA PHE A 115 1.84 11.18 -21.33
C PHE A 115 0.46 11.73 -20.95
N GLU A 116 -0.09 11.22 -19.85
CA GLU A 116 -1.37 11.65 -19.28
C GLU A 116 -1.15 12.04 -17.81
N ILE A 117 -1.34 13.32 -17.51
CA ILE A 117 -1.28 13.87 -16.16
C ILE A 117 -2.61 14.56 -15.90
N GLU A 118 -3.31 14.09 -14.87
CA GLU A 118 -4.62 14.58 -14.44
C GLU A 118 -4.50 15.24 -13.07
N ALA A 119 -5.28 16.31 -12.86
CA ALA A 119 -5.42 16.93 -11.55
C ALA A 119 -6.39 16.10 -10.69
N ILE A 120 -6.12 16.01 -9.40
CA ILE A 120 -7.08 15.59 -8.39
C ILE A 120 -7.10 16.64 -7.28
N GLU A 121 -8.25 17.29 -7.09
CA GLU A 121 -8.42 18.31 -6.05
C GLU A 121 -8.36 17.66 -4.66
N PRO A 122 -7.86 18.36 -3.63
CA PRO A 122 -8.10 17.97 -2.24
C PRO A 122 -9.57 17.64 -1.99
N ASP A 123 -9.81 16.59 -1.18
CA ASP A 123 -11.13 16.07 -0.84
C ASP A 123 -11.98 15.55 -2.01
N SER A 124 -11.42 15.52 -3.23
CA SER A 124 -12.04 14.84 -4.37
C SER A 124 -11.61 13.38 -4.46
N GLU A 125 -12.39 12.60 -5.20
CA GLU A 125 -12.14 11.18 -5.41
C GLU A 125 -12.32 10.80 -6.88
N ILE A 126 -11.57 9.80 -7.32
CA ILE A 126 -11.75 9.16 -8.62
C ILE A 126 -12.13 7.70 -8.43
N GLU A 127 -13.16 7.25 -9.13
CA GLU A 127 -13.43 5.82 -9.27
C GLU A 127 -12.46 5.26 -10.31
N PHE A 128 -11.51 4.44 -9.88
CA PHE A 128 -10.53 3.80 -10.78
C PHE A 128 -10.80 2.31 -10.97
N ARG A 129 -11.68 1.73 -10.14
CA ARG A 129 -12.22 0.38 -10.26
C ARG A 129 -13.64 0.40 -9.71
N LYS A 130 -14.51 -0.49 -10.21
CA LYS A 130 -15.93 -0.54 -9.80
C LYS A 130 -16.06 -0.64 -8.27
N GLY A 131 -16.66 0.38 -7.66
CA GLY A 131 -16.88 0.48 -6.22
C GLY A 131 -15.63 0.80 -5.39
N VAL A 132 -14.49 1.11 -6.03
CA VAL A 132 -13.22 1.43 -5.37
C VAL A 132 -12.71 2.79 -5.87
N PHE A 133 -12.47 3.67 -4.90
CA PHE A 133 -12.19 5.08 -5.11
C PHE A 133 -10.81 5.42 -4.57
N LEU A 134 -10.11 6.33 -5.23
CA LEU A 134 -8.92 6.97 -4.72
C LEU A 134 -9.30 8.38 -4.31
N ARG A 135 -9.29 8.68 -3.01
CA ARG A 135 -9.52 10.01 -2.46
C ARG A 135 -8.21 10.72 -2.21
N ALA A 136 -8.11 11.98 -2.60
CA ALA A 136 -6.97 12.84 -2.28
C ALA A 136 -7.24 13.63 -1.00
N ILE A 137 -6.24 13.72 -0.13
CA ILE A 137 -6.29 14.48 1.12
C ILE A 137 -5.13 15.47 1.07
N GLU A 138 -5.40 16.76 1.27
CA GLU A 138 -4.33 17.75 1.36
C GLU A 138 -3.46 17.48 2.58
N THR A 139 -2.15 17.46 2.38
CA THR A 139 -1.15 17.25 3.42
C THR A 139 -0.23 18.45 3.52
N HIS A 140 0.52 18.54 4.60
CA HIS A 140 1.42 19.65 4.85
C HIS A 140 2.86 19.25 4.57
N HIS A 141 3.42 19.75 3.46
CA HIS A 141 4.83 19.58 3.11
C HIS A 141 5.41 20.90 2.57
N THR A 142 6.67 20.89 2.12
CA THR A 142 7.34 22.12 1.64
C THR A 142 6.89 22.58 0.26
N CYS A 143 6.05 21.80 -0.42
CA CYS A 143 5.41 22.09 -1.70
C CYS A 143 3.98 21.53 -1.71
N PRO A 144 3.14 21.85 -2.71
CA PRO A 144 1.79 21.28 -2.80
C PRO A 144 1.84 19.75 -2.78
N SER A 145 1.19 19.17 -1.77
CA SER A 145 1.30 17.75 -1.43
C SER A 145 -0.06 17.13 -1.11
N LEU A 146 -0.20 15.86 -1.46
CA LEU A 146 -1.37 15.04 -1.21
C LEU A 146 -0.99 13.75 -0.50
N GLY A 147 -1.80 13.37 0.48
CA GLY A 147 -2.00 12.00 0.89
C GLY A 147 -3.15 11.39 0.11
N PHE A 148 -3.28 10.06 0.17
CA PHE A 148 -4.30 9.34 -0.57
C PHE A 148 -4.92 8.23 0.26
N ALA A 149 -6.21 7.95 0.03
CA ALA A 149 -6.87 6.78 0.57
C ALA A 149 -7.59 6.00 -0.52
N VAL A 150 -7.35 4.69 -0.56
CA VAL A 150 -8.13 3.73 -1.35
C VAL A 150 -9.35 3.34 -0.53
N ILE A 151 -10.54 3.63 -1.03
CA ILE A 151 -11.81 3.48 -0.32
C ILE A 151 -12.72 2.57 -1.11
N GLU A 152 -13.21 1.50 -0.49
CA GLU A 152 -14.30 0.71 -1.04
C GLU A 152 -15.64 1.27 -0.57
N LYS A 153 -16.55 1.51 -1.51
CA LYS A 153 -17.91 1.97 -1.24
C LYS A 153 -18.88 0.82 -1.38
N ARG A 154 -19.58 0.47 -0.30
CA ARG A 154 -20.58 -0.60 -0.26
C ARG A 154 -21.95 -0.04 0.03
N LYS A 155 -22.96 -0.50 -0.71
CA LYS A 155 -24.38 -0.21 -0.41
C LYS A 155 -24.92 -1.26 0.54
N LYS A 156 -25.42 -0.82 1.70
CA LYS A 156 -26.08 -1.67 2.69
C LYS A 156 -27.56 -1.34 2.75
N LEU A 157 -28.40 -2.35 2.94
CA LEU A 157 -29.82 -2.17 3.19
C LEU A 157 -30.02 -1.46 4.54
N ARG A 158 -30.87 -0.43 4.59
CA ARG A 158 -31.21 0.25 5.84
C ARG A 158 -31.90 -0.74 6.79
N ASP A 159 -31.69 -0.55 8.09
CA ASP A 159 -32.18 -1.47 9.11
C ASP A 159 -33.70 -1.64 9.08
N GLU A 160 -34.43 -0.55 8.79
CA GLU A 160 -35.89 -0.53 8.63
C GLU A 160 -36.42 -1.43 7.50
N PHE A 161 -35.56 -1.89 6.59
CA PHE A 161 -35.92 -2.75 5.46
C PHE A 161 -35.35 -4.17 5.56
N LYS A 162 -34.54 -4.49 6.58
CA LYS A 162 -33.82 -5.78 6.68
C LYS A 162 -34.73 -7.00 6.72
N ASP A 163 -35.88 -6.89 7.38
CA ASP A 163 -36.82 -7.99 7.57
C ASP A 163 -37.91 -8.08 6.49
N LEU A 164 -37.89 -7.16 5.50
CA LEU A 164 -38.88 -7.17 4.43
C LEU A 164 -38.59 -8.27 3.40
N PRO A 165 -39.62 -8.99 2.90
CA PRO A 165 -39.45 -9.94 1.80
C PRO A 165 -38.88 -9.27 0.54
N GLN A 166 -38.10 -10.01 -0.26
CA GLN A 166 -37.52 -9.47 -1.50
C GLN A 166 -38.57 -8.92 -2.48
N SER A 167 -39.78 -9.48 -2.51
CA SER A 167 -40.88 -8.97 -3.34
C SER A 167 -41.28 -7.55 -2.94
N GLU A 168 -41.31 -7.27 -1.64
CA GLU A 168 -41.65 -5.96 -1.08
C GLU A 168 -40.53 -4.94 -1.28
N LEU A 169 -39.27 -5.36 -1.09
CA LEU A 169 -38.10 -4.54 -1.43
C LEU A 169 -38.07 -4.13 -2.91
N ARG A 170 -38.45 -5.04 -3.82
CA ARG A 170 -38.56 -4.72 -5.25
C ARG A 170 -39.69 -3.73 -5.54
N ARG A 171 -40.84 -3.88 -4.89
CA ARG A 171 -41.97 -2.94 -5.00
C ARG A 171 -41.56 -1.54 -4.53
N LEU A 172 -41.01 -1.43 -3.32
CA LEU A 172 -40.56 -0.16 -2.74
C LEU A 172 -39.47 0.51 -3.58
N ARG A 173 -38.53 -0.27 -4.13
CA ARG A 173 -37.52 0.25 -5.07
C ARG A 173 -38.17 0.77 -6.36
N GLY A 174 -39.17 0.06 -6.90
CA GLY A 174 -39.95 0.51 -8.06
C GLY A 174 -40.76 1.77 -7.79
N GLU A 175 -41.10 2.04 -6.53
CA GLU A 175 -41.77 3.26 -6.06
C GLU A 175 -40.79 4.40 -5.73
N GLY A 176 -39.48 4.19 -5.91
CA GLY A 176 -38.45 5.20 -5.69
C GLY A 176 -37.94 5.32 -4.25
N ALA A 177 -38.23 4.35 -3.38
CA ALA A 177 -37.72 4.36 -2.01
C ALA A 177 -36.20 4.19 -1.96
N ASP A 178 -35.53 5.01 -1.14
CA ASP A 178 -34.09 4.90 -0.87
C ASP A 178 -33.80 3.80 0.16
N LEU A 179 -33.74 2.55 -0.32
CA LEU A 179 -33.64 1.38 0.53
C LEU A 179 -32.26 1.18 1.16
N THR A 180 -31.22 1.84 0.64
CA THR A 180 -29.83 1.55 1.00
C THR A 180 -29.11 2.80 1.47
N PHE A 181 -28.12 2.63 2.34
CA PHE A 181 -27.14 3.67 2.62
C PHE A 181 -25.76 3.20 2.16
N GLU A 182 -24.89 4.15 1.87
CA GLU A 182 -23.50 3.89 1.49
C GLU A 182 -22.62 3.82 2.74
N THR A 183 -21.72 2.85 2.78
CA THR A 183 -20.65 2.76 3.77
C THR A 183 -19.32 2.84 3.04
N GLU A 184 -18.44 3.69 3.53
CA GLU A 184 -17.06 3.80 3.05
C GLU A 184 -16.14 2.96 3.94
N ILE A 185 -15.27 2.17 3.31
CA ILE A 185 -14.30 1.32 3.98
C ILE A 185 -12.92 1.70 3.43
N PRO A 186 -12.14 2.50 4.15
CA PRO A 186 -10.75 2.79 3.79
C PRO A 186 -9.93 1.49 3.88
N LEU A 187 -9.31 1.10 2.77
CA LEU A 187 -8.51 -0.12 2.66
C LEU A 187 -7.02 0.16 2.85
N VAL A 188 -6.51 1.16 2.13
CA VAL A 188 -5.10 1.57 2.19
C VAL A 188 -5.02 3.08 2.22
N ALA A 189 -4.35 3.65 3.21
CA ALA A 189 -4.02 5.06 3.25
C ALA A 189 -2.52 5.27 3.02
N TYR A 190 -2.14 6.31 2.29
CA TYR A 190 -0.76 6.71 2.03
C TYR A 190 -0.58 8.17 2.41
N THR A 191 0.35 8.47 3.31
CA THR A 191 0.53 9.85 3.81
C THR A 191 1.20 10.76 2.78
N GLY A 192 2.02 10.21 1.89
CA GLY A 192 3.08 11.01 1.25
C GLY A 192 4.05 11.57 2.30
N ASP A 193 4.94 12.46 1.87
CA ASP A 193 5.77 13.22 2.80
C ASP A 193 4.94 14.33 3.43
N THR A 194 5.00 14.44 4.77
CA THR A 194 4.22 15.41 5.50
C THR A 194 4.69 15.61 6.94
N ASP A 195 4.44 16.78 7.51
CA ASP A 195 4.46 16.96 8.95
C ASP A 195 3.19 16.43 9.63
N ARG A 196 3.17 16.45 10.95
CA ARG A 196 2.00 16.08 11.73
C ARG A 196 0.89 17.12 11.54
N GLY A 197 -0.32 16.67 11.20
CA GLY A 197 -1.53 17.51 11.22
C GLY A 197 -2.81 16.69 11.40
N ASP A 198 -3.93 17.38 11.64
CA ASP A 198 -5.24 16.79 11.96
C ASP A 198 -5.82 15.97 10.78
N PHE A 199 -5.36 16.23 9.56
CA PHE A 199 -5.77 15.45 8.38
C PHE A 199 -5.40 13.96 8.50
N LEU A 200 -4.36 13.61 9.27
CA LEU A 200 -3.97 12.23 9.55
C LEU A 200 -4.89 11.52 10.56
N GLU A 201 -5.81 12.24 11.21
CA GLU A 201 -6.76 11.71 12.18
C GLU A 201 -8.16 11.49 11.57
N ARG A 202 -8.37 11.94 10.33
CA ARG A 202 -9.62 11.75 9.61
C ARG A 202 -9.88 10.28 9.33
N ASP A 203 -11.14 9.93 9.08
CA ASP A 203 -11.58 8.56 8.84
C ASP A 203 -10.81 7.87 7.71
N GLU A 204 -10.34 8.60 6.69
CA GLU A 204 -9.51 8.07 5.60
C GLU A 204 -8.22 7.39 6.10
N PHE A 205 -7.59 7.92 7.15
CA PHE A 205 -6.39 7.36 7.78
C PHE A 205 -6.74 6.54 9.02
N ARG A 206 -7.63 7.07 9.87
CA ARG A 206 -8.04 6.47 11.14
C ARG A 206 -8.64 5.08 10.99
N LYS A 207 -9.48 4.87 9.97
CA LYS A 207 -10.18 3.60 9.73
C LYS A 207 -9.55 2.75 8.63
N ALA A 208 -8.39 3.15 8.08
CA ALA A 208 -7.72 2.37 7.05
C ALA A 208 -7.24 1.03 7.60
N GLN A 209 -7.46 -0.05 6.86
CA GLN A 209 -6.93 -1.37 7.24
C GLN A 209 -5.39 -1.38 7.22
N VAL A 210 -4.79 -0.74 6.21
CA VAL A 210 -3.35 -0.55 6.10
C VAL A 210 -3.00 0.93 5.97
N VAL A 211 -2.05 1.42 6.77
CA VAL A 211 -1.50 2.79 6.64
C VAL A 211 -0.05 2.70 6.19
N LEU A 212 0.24 3.29 5.03
CA LEU A 212 1.59 3.53 4.52
C LEU A 212 2.01 4.93 4.94
N SER A 213 2.79 5.03 6.01
CA SER A 213 3.19 6.33 6.58
C SER A 213 4.66 6.61 6.31
N GLU A 214 4.96 7.83 5.88
CA GLU A 214 6.33 8.33 6.00
C GLU A 214 6.75 8.32 7.48
N CYS A 215 8.01 7.98 7.74
CA CYS A 215 8.64 8.18 9.03
C CYS A 215 10.12 8.43 8.80
N THR A 216 10.43 9.66 8.38
CA THR A 216 11.77 10.04 7.94
C THR A 216 12.80 9.93 9.05
N PHE A 217 12.43 10.25 10.30
CA PHE A 217 13.36 10.35 11.42
C PHE A 217 12.92 9.54 12.65
N LEU A 218 13.85 8.78 13.23
CA LEU A 218 13.59 7.94 14.41
C LEU A 218 14.51 8.28 15.59
N ASP A 219 15.55 9.08 15.40
CA ASP A 219 16.48 9.44 16.48
C ASP A 219 15.99 10.70 17.21
N PRO A 220 16.02 10.74 18.55
CA PRO A 220 15.55 11.91 19.32
C PRO A 220 16.15 13.25 18.85
N ASP A 221 17.42 13.26 18.45
CA ASP A 221 18.14 14.45 17.99
C ASP A 221 17.73 14.90 16.57
N HIS A 222 16.86 14.15 15.90
CA HIS A 222 16.35 14.46 14.56
C HIS A 222 14.95 15.10 14.57
N LYS A 223 14.31 15.31 15.73
CA LYS A 223 12.99 15.97 15.83
C LYS A 223 12.95 17.35 15.16
N GLU A 224 13.98 18.16 15.37
CA GLU A 224 14.06 19.49 14.75
C GLU A 224 14.24 19.39 13.23
N ARG A 225 14.94 18.35 12.74
CA ARG A 225 15.08 18.10 11.30
C ARG A 225 13.74 17.69 10.68
N ALA A 226 12.99 16.82 11.34
CA ALA A 226 11.62 16.46 10.97
C ALA A 226 10.78 17.74 10.83
N ARG A 227 10.79 18.60 11.84
CA ARG A 227 10.02 19.85 11.84
C ARG A 227 10.40 20.80 10.71
N ILE A 228 11.69 21.04 10.48
CA ILE A 228 12.16 21.94 9.42
C ILE A 228 11.85 21.38 8.03
N GLY A 229 12.07 20.07 7.83
CA GLY A 229 11.82 19.39 6.57
C GLY A 229 10.35 19.07 6.31
N ARG A 230 9.46 19.35 7.29
CA ARG A 230 8.05 18.93 7.29
C ARG A 230 7.87 17.43 7.03
N HIS A 231 8.47 16.64 7.92
CA HIS A 231 8.42 15.19 7.94
C HIS A 231 7.98 14.67 9.31
N LEU A 232 7.52 13.41 9.33
CA LEU A 232 7.17 12.71 10.57
C LEU A 232 8.42 12.17 11.28
N HIS A 233 8.38 12.26 12.60
CA HIS A 233 9.26 11.59 13.53
C HIS A 233 8.52 10.42 14.19
N LEU A 234 9.25 9.38 14.64
CA LEU A 234 8.67 8.20 15.29
C LEU A 234 7.75 8.53 16.47
N ASP A 235 8.06 9.56 17.25
CA ASP A 235 7.18 10.05 18.33
C ASP A 235 5.78 10.45 17.83
N GLN A 236 5.69 11.10 16.67
CA GLN A 236 4.40 11.48 16.08
C GLN A 236 3.69 10.24 15.50
N ILE A 237 4.45 9.26 14.98
CA ILE A 237 3.88 7.95 14.63
C ILE A 237 3.28 7.28 15.86
N LYS A 238 3.97 7.33 17.01
CA LYS A 238 3.45 6.76 18.26
C LYS A 238 2.11 7.37 18.66
N GLU A 239 1.98 8.70 18.59
CA GLU A 239 0.70 9.38 18.83
C GLU A 239 -0.38 8.97 17.83
N LEU A 240 -0.03 8.82 16.56
CA LEU A 240 -0.97 8.41 15.51
C LEU A 240 -1.39 6.94 15.65
N LEU A 241 -0.54 6.07 16.20
CA LEU A 241 -0.89 4.68 16.47
C LEU A 241 -2.01 4.57 17.52
N ASP A 242 -2.10 5.49 18.49
CA ASP A 242 -3.24 5.51 19.42
C ASP A 242 -4.57 5.86 18.73
N ILE A 243 -4.50 6.47 17.54
CA ILE A 243 -5.66 6.96 16.77
C ILE A 243 -6.02 5.98 15.64
N TRP A 244 -5.02 5.49 14.91
CA TRP A 244 -5.20 4.60 13.78
C TRP A 244 -5.67 3.22 14.23
N GLU A 245 -6.81 2.79 13.70
CA GLU A 245 -7.41 1.46 13.89
C GLU A 245 -6.80 0.40 12.96
N ALA A 246 -5.77 0.77 12.17
CA ALA A 246 -5.15 -0.08 11.16
C ALA A 246 -4.61 -1.40 11.72
N ASP A 247 -4.86 -2.48 11.00
CA ASP A 247 -4.32 -3.81 11.28
C ASP A 247 -2.79 -3.81 11.07
N ASP A 248 -2.31 -3.04 10.08
CA ASP A 248 -0.89 -2.92 9.76
C ASP A 248 -0.52 -1.47 9.39
N VAL A 249 0.59 -0.97 9.95
CA VAL A 249 1.20 0.32 9.62
C VAL A 249 2.58 0.07 9.03
N VAL A 250 2.79 0.45 7.78
CA VAL A 250 4.07 0.30 7.08
C VAL A 250 4.79 1.64 7.05
N LEU A 251 5.91 1.71 7.74
CA LEU A 251 6.79 2.86 7.71
C LEU A 251 7.65 2.81 6.46
N VAL A 252 7.60 3.94 5.73
CA VAL A 252 8.34 4.19 4.50
C VAL A 252 9.13 5.50 4.64
N HIS A 253 9.87 5.85 3.59
CA HIS A 253 10.63 7.10 3.51
C HIS A 253 11.62 7.30 4.68
N MET A 254 12.22 6.22 5.19
CA MET A 254 13.16 6.31 6.31
C MET A 254 14.51 6.88 5.85
N SER A 255 15.11 7.77 6.65
CA SER A 255 16.46 8.26 6.41
C SER A 255 17.51 7.17 6.61
N ARG A 256 18.55 7.16 5.75
CA ARG A 256 19.74 6.29 5.90
C ARG A 256 20.58 6.57 7.16
N ARG A 257 20.25 7.61 7.93
CA ARG A 257 20.95 7.96 9.18
C ARG A 257 20.73 6.93 10.28
N THR A 258 19.56 6.30 10.30
CA THR A 258 19.23 5.26 11.26
C THR A 258 19.42 3.91 10.59
N LEU A 259 20.21 3.03 11.21
CA LEU A 259 20.36 1.66 10.72
C LEU A 259 19.04 0.89 10.90
N ILE A 260 18.72 -0.02 9.98
CA ILE A 260 17.51 -0.84 10.05
C ILE A 260 17.42 -1.64 11.36
N SER A 261 18.55 -2.11 11.91
CA SER A 261 18.60 -2.78 13.21
C SER A 261 18.11 -1.89 14.34
N ASP A 262 18.51 -0.62 14.31
CA ASP A 262 18.23 0.35 15.37
C ASP A 262 16.80 0.85 15.23
N ALA A 263 16.35 1.07 13.99
CA ALA A 263 14.95 1.34 13.67
C ALA A 263 14.02 0.25 14.21
N ARG A 264 14.35 -1.03 14.00
CA ARG A 264 13.57 -2.14 14.54
C ARG A 264 13.54 -2.13 16.07
N SER A 265 14.69 -1.94 16.73
CA SER A 265 14.74 -1.88 18.20
C SER A 265 13.86 -0.74 18.76
N LYS A 266 13.73 0.37 18.05
CA LYS A 266 12.83 1.46 18.44
C LYS A 266 11.37 1.14 18.21
N ILE A 267 11.04 0.42 17.12
CA ILE A 267 9.69 -0.07 16.86
C ILE A 267 9.25 -1.09 17.92
N GLU A 268 10.15 -1.99 18.33
CA GLU A 268 9.92 -2.90 19.47
C GLU A 268 9.63 -2.12 20.77
N GLY A 269 10.15 -0.90 20.89
CA GLY A 269 9.88 0.02 22.00
C GLY A 269 8.54 0.77 21.94
N LEU A 270 7.71 0.55 20.91
CA LEU A 270 6.38 1.17 20.78
C LEU A 270 5.31 0.50 21.66
N GLY A 271 5.64 -0.56 22.38
CA GLY A 271 4.71 -1.27 23.27
C GLY A 271 3.68 -2.07 22.48
N ASP A 272 2.41 -1.98 22.86
CA ASP A 272 1.31 -2.79 22.32
C ASP A 272 1.09 -2.62 20.81
N HIS A 273 1.63 -1.56 20.19
CA HIS A 273 1.55 -1.34 18.76
C HIS A 273 2.67 -2.00 17.94
N ALA A 274 3.74 -2.50 18.57
CA ALA A 274 4.94 -2.94 17.87
C ALA A 274 4.66 -4.01 16.80
N ASP A 275 3.76 -4.96 17.09
CA ASP A 275 3.46 -6.11 16.23
C ASP A 275 2.80 -5.74 14.89
N ARG A 276 2.13 -4.58 14.83
CA ARG A 276 1.49 -4.06 13.62
C ARG A 276 2.32 -3.04 12.86
N VAL A 277 3.52 -2.68 13.33
CA VAL A 277 4.37 -1.68 12.67
C VAL A 277 5.51 -2.35 11.91
N HIS A 278 5.55 -2.12 10.60
CA HIS A 278 6.51 -2.76 9.68
C HIS A 278 7.42 -1.73 9.03
N LEU A 279 8.68 -2.09 8.79
CA LEU A 279 9.59 -1.31 7.94
C LEU A 279 9.58 -1.90 6.53
N LEU A 280 9.16 -1.14 5.51
CA LEU A 280 9.14 -1.67 4.13
C LEU A 280 10.52 -2.17 3.66
N MET A 281 11.57 -1.45 4.06
CA MET A 281 12.95 -1.73 3.68
C MET A 281 13.68 -2.73 4.62
N ASP A 282 13.03 -3.32 5.64
CA ASP A 282 13.60 -4.42 6.42
C ASP A 282 13.45 -5.77 5.69
N HIS A 283 14.24 -5.95 4.64
CA HIS A 283 14.20 -7.15 3.79
C HIS A 283 14.35 -8.46 4.57
N ARG A 284 15.13 -8.48 5.65
CA ARG A 284 15.40 -9.71 6.39
C ARG A 284 14.17 -10.14 7.17
N THR A 285 13.56 -9.20 7.90
CA THR A 285 12.37 -9.48 8.71
C THR A 285 11.17 -9.77 7.81
N ASN A 286 10.99 -8.99 6.75
CA ASN A 286 9.86 -9.15 5.84
C ASN A 286 9.92 -10.49 5.08
N ARG A 287 11.12 -10.93 4.66
CA ARG A 287 11.28 -12.26 4.05
C ARG A 287 10.89 -13.38 5.02
N ARG A 288 11.35 -13.31 6.27
CA ARG A 288 11.01 -14.32 7.30
C ARG A 288 9.51 -14.35 7.60
N ARG A 289 8.87 -13.18 7.68
CA ARG A 289 7.41 -13.08 7.84
C ARG A 289 6.69 -13.78 6.69
N TYR A 290 7.10 -13.51 5.45
CA TYR A 290 6.50 -14.14 4.28
C TYR A 290 6.73 -15.66 4.24
N GLU A 291 7.94 -16.14 4.55
CA GLU A 291 8.24 -17.57 4.66
C GLU A 291 7.36 -18.26 5.73
N ALA A 292 7.11 -17.59 6.87
CA ALA A 292 6.21 -18.09 7.91
C ALA A 292 4.74 -18.14 7.45
N GLN A 293 4.25 -17.06 6.81
CA GLN A 293 2.90 -17.02 6.23
C GLN A 293 2.71 -18.11 5.16
N GLN A 294 3.73 -18.40 4.36
CA GLN A 294 3.69 -19.51 3.40
C GLN A 294 3.59 -20.87 4.09
N ALA A 295 4.37 -21.08 5.15
CA ALA A 295 4.33 -22.32 5.91
C ALA A 295 2.96 -22.54 6.59
N GLU A 296 2.39 -21.50 7.18
CA GLU A 296 1.05 -21.51 7.78
C GLU A 296 -0.03 -21.82 6.73
N ALA A 297 0.01 -21.15 5.57
CA ALA A 297 -0.93 -21.40 4.48
C ALA A 297 -0.83 -22.82 3.88
N ILE A 298 0.34 -23.47 3.95
CA ILE A 298 0.51 -24.87 3.54
C ILE A 298 -0.08 -25.79 4.61
N ALA A 299 0.22 -25.53 5.89
CA ALA A 299 -0.30 -26.33 7.00
C ALA A 299 -1.83 -26.31 7.06
N ASP A 300 -2.46 -25.15 6.87
CA ASP A 300 -3.92 -25.01 6.83
C ASP A 300 -4.55 -25.77 5.65
N ARG A 301 -3.87 -25.85 4.51
CA ARG A 301 -4.33 -26.65 3.37
C ARG A 301 -4.27 -28.14 3.68
N ASP A 302 -3.17 -28.60 4.27
CA ASP A 302 -2.97 -30.01 4.61
C ASP A 302 -3.96 -30.45 5.72
N SER A 303 -4.30 -29.57 6.67
CA SER A 303 -5.34 -29.86 7.66
C SER A 303 -6.74 -29.99 7.05
N VAL A 304 -7.09 -29.10 6.12
CA VAL A 304 -8.39 -29.18 5.40
C VAL A 304 -8.48 -30.46 4.57
N VAL A 305 -7.40 -30.85 3.87
CA VAL A 305 -7.35 -32.11 3.11
C VAL A 305 -7.49 -33.34 4.02
N ASN A 306 -6.87 -33.33 5.20
CA ASN A 306 -6.98 -34.42 6.17
C ASN A 306 -8.36 -34.50 6.84
N GLU A 307 -9.07 -33.37 7.02
CA GLU A 307 -10.45 -33.36 7.51
C GLU A 307 -11.46 -33.86 6.45
N GLU A 308 -11.22 -33.60 5.16
CA GLU A 308 -12.05 -34.12 4.06
C GLU A 308 -11.79 -35.61 3.75
N HIS A 309 -10.62 -36.13 4.13
CA HIS A 309 -10.24 -37.53 3.98
C HIS A 309 -9.62 -38.11 5.26
N PRO A 310 -10.41 -38.33 6.33
CA PRO A 310 -9.90 -39.00 7.51
C PRO A 310 -9.47 -40.41 7.13
N GLU A 311 -8.17 -40.73 7.28
CA GLU A 311 -7.66 -42.08 7.09
C GLU A 311 -8.48 -43.03 7.99
N THR A 312 -9.22 -43.93 7.35
CA THR A 312 -10.03 -44.93 8.05
C THR A 312 -9.05 -45.90 8.72
N PRO A 313 -9.16 -46.18 10.04
CA PRO A 313 -8.25 -47.11 10.69
C PRO A 313 -8.41 -48.49 10.04
N ILE A 314 -7.33 -49.01 9.46
CA ILE A 314 -7.30 -50.37 8.94
C ILE A 314 -7.37 -51.32 10.14
N GLU A 315 -8.55 -51.90 10.39
CA GLU A 315 -8.67 -53.02 11.34
C GLU A 315 -7.79 -54.17 10.87
N SER A 316 -6.77 -54.48 11.65
CA SER A 316 -5.91 -55.64 11.45
C SER A 316 -6.75 -56.92 11.63
N GLN A 317 -7.11 -57.60 10.54
CA GLN A 317 -7.67 -58.94 10.61
C GLN A 317 -6.57 -59.93 11.03
N SER A 318 -6.73 -60.46 12.24
CA SER A 318 -6.01 -61.63 12.75
C SER A 318 -6.28 -62.84 11.86
N SER A 319 -5.22 -63.49 11.39
CA SER A 319 -5.28 -64.73 10.62
C SER A 319 -5.63 -65.91 11.54
N GLU A 320 -6.80 -66.51 11.32
CA GLU A 320 -7.10 -67.86 11.80
C GLU A 320 -6.38 -68.89 10.93
N GLN A 321 -5.49 -69.66 11.56
CA GLN A 321 -4.97 -70.91 11.01
C GLN A 321 -6.05 -71.99 11.11
N VAL A 322 -6.33 -72.66 9.99
CA VAL A 322 -7.03 -73.96 9.98
C VAL A 322 -6.21 -74.96 9.17
N ASP A 323 -5.96 -76.09 9.81
CA ASP A 323 -5.29 -77.31 9.38
C ASP A 323 -5.76 -77.90 8.05
N GLY A 324 -4.91 -78.71 7.41
CA GLY A 324 -5.33 -79.67 6.40
C GLY A 324 -4.22 -80.42 5.68
N SER A 325 -3.82 -81.54 6.27
CA SER A 325 -3.03 -82.66 5.72
C SER A 325 -3.27 -83.03 4.24
N GLY A 326 -2.19 -83.39 3.54
CA GLY A 326 -2.19 -84.08 2.24
C GLY A 326 -0.79 -84.26 1.69
#